data_AF-A0A3M7C409-F1
#
_entry.id   AF-A0A3M7C409-F1
#
_cell.length_a   1.000
_cell.length_b   1.000
_cell.length_c   1.000
_cell.angle_alpha   90.00
_cell.angle_beta   90.00
_cell.angle_gamma   90.00
#
_symmetry.space_group_name_H-M   'P 1'
#
loop_
_entity.id
_entity.type
_entity.pdbx_description
1 polymer ?
#
loop_
_entity_poly.entity_id
_entity_poly.type
_entity_poly.pdbx_seq_one_letter_code
_entity_poly.pdbx_strand_id
1 'polypeptide(L)'
;VASPYQAKDDHGVAGTFFVFPDLSCRSPGKYRLRFKLMRIDPTQMSPGMSSPSVASIVTEVFSVYTAKDFPGMRASSALLKALRRQGLNVGVKKGSEARKGKGRAKKESSSSEEDDSSDGSEDERRGSNITMRSESTGRLSPSTKFAKKKLKRRRRDS
;
A
#
# COMPACT_ATOMS: atom_id res chain seq x y z
N VAL A 1 9.97 -15.22 6.11
CA VAL A 1 11.38 -14.87 5.83
C VAL A 1 11.42 -13.46 5.29
N ALA A 2 12.46 -12.67 5.55
CA ALA A 2 12.59 -11.31 5.03
C ALA A 2 13.94 -11.17 4.32
N SER A 3 13.94 -10.46 3.20
CA SER A 3 15.15 -10.06 2.49
C SER A 3 15.73 -8.78 3.08
N PRO A 4 17.05 -8.54 2.96
CA PRO A 4 17.66 -7.29 3.41
C PRO A 4 17.11 -6.11 2.61
N TYR A 5 16.79 -5.02 3.31
CA TYR A 5 16.39 -3.74 2.74
C TYR A 5 17.36 -2.66 3.20
N GLN A 6 18.08 -2.05 2.26
CA GLN A 6 19.04 -0.98 2.53
C GLN A 6 18.31 0.36 2.59
N ALA A 7 18.47 1.07 3.70
CA ALA A 7 17.82 2.37 3.91
C ALA A 7 18.54 3.16 5.00
N LYS A 8 18.08 4.38 5.23
CA LYS A 8 18.41 5.18 6.40
C LYS A 8 17.33 5.03 7.47
N ASP A 9 17.71 5.01 8.74
CA ASP A 9 16.75 5.04 9.85
C ASP A 9 16.07 6.43 9.99
N ASP A 10 15.28 6.60 11.04
CA ASP A 10 14.63 7.86 11.39
C ASP A 10 15.57 8.97 11.86
N HIS A 11 16.85 8.65 12.10
CA HIS A 11 17.92 9.61 12.39
C HIS A 11 18.82 9.88 11.17
N GLY A 12 18.54 9.27 10.02
CA GLY A 12 19.31 9.44 8.80
C GLY A 12 20.55 8.53 8.69
N VAL A 13 20.74 7.58 9.61
CA VAL A 13 21.87 6.66 9.64
C VAL A 13 21.60 5.49 8.70
N ALA A 14 22.53 5.22 7.78
CA ALA A 14 22.41 4.11 6.84
C ALA A 14 22.52 2.75 7.54
N GLY A 15 21.70 1.79 7.13
CA GLY A 15 21.67 0.44 7.68
C GLY A 15 20.94 -0.56 6.80
N THR A 16 20.97 -1.83 7.24
CA THR A 16 20.28 -2.95 6.60
C THR A 16 19.17 -3.44 7.50
N PHE A 17 17.94 -3.37 7.02
CA PHE A 17 16.73 -3.71 7.77
C PHE A 17 16.09 -4.98 7.23
N PHE A 18 15.55 -5.80 8.12
CA PHE A 18 14.77 -6.99 7.77
C PHE A 18 13.34 -6.77 8.29
N VAL A 19 12.39 -6.62 7.38
CA VAL A 19 11.02 -6.23 7.72
C VAL A 19 10.07 -7.41 7.51
N PHE A 20 9.24 -7.68 8.50
CA PHE A 20 8.25 -8.75 8.50
C PHE A 20 6.85 -8.15 8.57
N PRO A 21 6.24 -7.76 7.43
CA PRO A 21 4.94 -7.09 7.42
C PRO A 21 3.76 -8.02 7.75
N ASP A 22 3.95 -9.32 7.57
CA ASP A 22 2.93 -10.34 7.81
C ASP A 22 3.45 -11.37 8.83
N LEU A 23 3.07 -11.17 10.08
CA LEU A 23 3.26 -12.11 11.18
C LEU A 23 1.93 -12.26 11.91
N SER A 24 1.48 -13.49 12.09
CA SER A 24 0.22 -13.78 12.77
C SER A 24 0.38 -14.92 13.77
N CYS A 25 -0.35 -14.80 14.88
CA CYS A 25 -0.50 -15.84 15.88
C CYS A 25 -1.99 -16.22 15.96
N ARG A 26 -2.29 -17.52 16.00
CA ARG A 26 -3.66 -18.02 15.95
C ARG A 26 -4.35 -18.08 17.31
N SER A 27 -3.56 -18.20 18.38
CA SER A 27 -4.06 -18.40 19.73
C SER A 27 -3.61 -17.24 20.64
N PRO A 28 -4.47 -16.78 21.55
CA PRO A 28 -4.09 -15.76 22.52
C PRO A 28 -3.03 -16.30 23.48
N GLY A 29 -2.15 -15.42 23.95
CA GLY A 29 -1.04 -15.82 24.82
C GLY A 29 0.10 -14.82 24.84
N LYS A 30 1.16 -15.17 25.57
CA LYS A 30 2.41 -14.39 25.63
C LYS A 30 3.48 -15.11 24.81
N TYR A 31 4.08 -14.40 23.87
CA TYR A 31 5.03 -14.96 22.92
C TYR A 31 6.31 -14.13 22.86
N ARG A 32 7.37 -14.75 22.34
CA ARG A 32 8.58 -14.07 21.88
C ARG A 32 8.86 -14.54 20.45
N LEU A 33 9.39 -13.66 19.61
CA LEU A 33 9.89 -14.05 18.30
C LEU A 33 11.40 -14.27 18.39
N ARG A 34 11.88 -15.36 17.80
CA ARG A 34 13.31 -15.59 17.60
C ARG A 34 13.63 -15.38 16.12
N PHE A 35 14.45 -14.39 15.82
CA PHE A 35 14.97 -14.15 14.48
C PHE A 35 16.35 -14.80 14.36
N LYS A 36 16.60 -15.45 13.23
CA LYS A 36 17.92 -16.00 12.88
C LYS A 36 18.35 -15.38 11.56
N LEU A 37 19.54 -14.83 11.52
CA LEU A 37 20.18 -14.35 10.30
C LEU A 37 20.95 -15.51 9.67
N MET A 38 20.64 -15.80 8.42
CA MET A 38 21.27 -16.88 7.66
C MET A 38 22.05 -16.24 6.51
N ARG A 39 23.30 -16.66 6.31
CA ARG A 39 24.05 -16.34 5.09
C ARG A 39 23.91 -17.52 4.15
N ILE A 40 23.33 -17.28 2.98
CA ILE A 40 23.17 -18.29 1.94
C ILE A 40 24.31 -18.06 0.94
N ASP A 41 25.24 -19.00 0.86
CA ASP A 41 26.33 -19.01 -0.12
C ASP A 41 26.12 -20.17 -1.08
N PRO A 42 25.68 -19.92 -2.33
CA PRO A 42 25.36 -20.99 -3.27
C PRO A 42 26.58 -21.81 -3.68
N THR A 43 27.81 -21.31 -3.49
CA THR A 43 29.05 -22.02 -3.84
C THR A 43 29.48 -23.02 -2.78
N GLN A 44 29.05 -22.82 -1.53
CA GLN A 44 29.39 -23.67 -0.39
C GLN A 44 28.22 -24.57 0.05
N MET A 45 27.09 -24.52 -0.66
CA MET A 45 25.87 -25.21 -0.29
C MET A 45 25.67 -26.45 -1.17
N SER A 46 26.07 -27.61 -0.67
CA SER A 46 25.69 -28.89 -1.29
C SER A 46 24.26 -29.28 -0.84
N PRO A 47 23.50 -30.03 -1.65
CA PRO A 47 22.20 -30.56 -1.25
C PRO A 47 22.31 -31.34 0.07
N GLY A 48 21.55 -30.92 1.09
CA GLY A 48 21.57 -31.54 2.42
C GLY A 48 22.42 -30.82 3.47
N MET A 49 23.24 -29.82 3.09
CA MET A 49 23.94 -28.97 4.06
C MET A 49 23.06 -27.83 4.58
N SER A 50 23.03 -27.67 5.90
CA SER A 50 22.38 -26.54 6.56
C SER A 50 23.27 -25.30 6.48
N SER A 51 22.75 -24.18 5.98
CA SER A 51 23.46 -22.90 6.07
C SER A 51 23.66 -22.53 7.55
N PRO A 52 24.86 -22.13 7.98
CA PRO A 52 25.06 -21.71 9.35
C PRO A 52 24.29 -20.40 9.63
N SER A 53 23.59 -20.33 10.77
CA SER A 53 23.04 -19.07 11.24
C SER A 53 24.17 -18.18 11.75
N VAL A 54 24.31 -16.99 11.19
CA VAL A 54 25.38 -16.04 11.52
C VAL A 54 25.09 -15.29 12.82
N ALA A 55 23.81 -15.02 13.08
CA ALA A 55 23.38 -14.36 14.31
C ALA A 55 21.96 -14.78 14.66
N SER A 56 21.57 -14.63 15.92
CA SER A 56 20.18 -14.76 16.34
C SER A 56 19.83 -13.79 17.46
N ILE A 57 18.59 -13.33 17.48
CA ILE A 57 18.05 -12.45 18.51
C ILE A 57 16.65 -12.93 18.90
N VAL A 58 16.28 -12.72 20.16
CA VAL A 58 14.94 -12.99 20.68
C VAL A 58 14.34 -11.67 21.14
N THR A 59 13.08 -11.42 20.77
CA THR A 59 12.38 -10.21 21.20
C THR A 59 12.03 -10.25 22.68
N GLU A 60 11.65 -9.08 23.19
CA GLU A 60 10.83 -9.01 24.39
C GLU A 60 9.49 -9.73 24.22
N VAL A 61 8.87 -10.05 25.34
CA VAL A 61 7.55 -10.70 25.37
C VAL A 61 6.49 -9.75 24.84
N PHE A 62 5.62 -10.24 23.96
CA PHE A 62 4.42 -9.54 23.51
C PHE A 62 3.18 -10.39 23.73
N SER A 63 2.03 -9.71 23.83
CA SER A 63 0.73 -10.33 24.07
C SER A 63 -0.06 -10.45 22.78
N VAL A 64 -0.65 -11.61 22.54
CA VAL A 64 -1.65 -11.89 21.51
C VAL A 64 -3.01 -11.93 22.19
N TYR A 65 -3.92 -11.09 21.71
CA TYR A 65 -5.23 -10.87 22.32
C TYR A 65 -6.34 -11.57 21.53
N THR A 66 -7.45 -11.85 22.23
CA THR A 66 -8.72 -12.10 21.55
C THR A 66 -9.23 -10.80 20.88
N ALA A 67 -10.19 -10.90 19.97
CA ALA A 67 -10.78 -9.72 19.36
C ALA A 67 -11.43 -8.76 20.39
N LYS A 68 -11.94 -9.29 21.50
CA LYS A 68 -12.61 -8.52 22.56
C LYS A 68 -11.61 -7.75 23.43
N ASP A 69 -10.48 -8.37 23.73
CA ASP A 69 -9.48 -7.82 24.66
C ASP A 69 -8.39 -7.01 23.95
N PHE A 70 -8.41 -7.00 22.61
CA PHE A 70 -7.41 -6.30 21.82
C PHE A 70 -7.52 -4.78 22.09
N PRO A 71 -6.47 -4.14 22.63
CA PRO A 71 -6.52 -2.71 22.96
C PRO A 71 -6.66 -1.85 21.71
N GLY A 72 -6.18 -2.37 20.58
CA GLY A 72 -6.21 -1.69 19.31
C GLY A 72 -4.85 -1.77 18.61
N MET A 73 -4.82 -1.32 17.36
CA MET A 73 -3.57 -1.21 16.63
C MET A 73 -2.76 -0.02 17.15
N ARG A 74 -1.48 -0.24 17.44
CA ARG A 74 -0.53 0.85 17.71
C ARG A 74 -0.25 1.63 16.42
N ALA A 75 0.05 2.92 16.56
CA ALA A 75 0.59 3.71 15.47
C ALA A 75 1.97 3.20 15.03
N SER A 76 2.29 3.33 13.75
CA SER A 76 3.63 3.03 13.24
C SER A 76 4.68 3.92 13.90
N SER A 77 5.84 3.34 14.19
CA SER A 77 7.01 4.07 14.73
C SER A 77 7.59 5.07 13.72
N ALA A 78 8.41 6.00 14.20
CA ALA A 78 9.17 6.92 13.35
C ALA A 78 10.06 6.17 12.35
N LEU A 79 10.78 5.13 12.82
CA LEU A 79 11.55 4.22 11.97
C LEU A 79 10.74 3.68 10.78
N LEU A 80 9.58 3.08 11.01
CA LEU A 80 8.78 2.51 9.91
C LEU A 80 8.30 3.60 8.92
N LYS A 81 7.96 4.80 9.41
CA LYS A 81 7.61 5.94 8.55
C LYS A 81 8.80 6.38 7.70
N ALA A 82 10.00 6.46 8.28
CA ALA A 82 11.23 6.80 7.58
C ALA A 82 11.56 5.79 6.48
N LEU A 83 11.42 4.48 6.76
CA LEU A 83 11.60 3.43 5.77
C LEU A 83 10.55 3.49 4.66
N ARG A 84 9.28 3.76 4.98
CA ARG A 84 8.21 3.92 3.98
C ARG A 84 8.49 5.07 3.01
N ARG A 85 9.00 6.21 3.49
CA ARG A 85 9.41 7.35 2.64
C ARG A 85 10.52 7.00 1.66
N GLN A 86 11.29 5.94 1.92
CA GLN A 86 12.38 5.45 1.05
C GLN A 86 11.93 4.32 0.10
N GLY A 87 10.62 4.07 0.01
CA GLY A 87 10.05 3.09 -0.93
C GLY A 87 9.78 1.70 -0.32
N LEU A 88 9.96 1.51 0.98
CA LEU A 88 9.57 0.25 1.62
C LEU A 88 8.07 0.02 1.47
N ASN A 89 7.67 -1.10 0.85
CA ASN A 89 6.26 -1.37 0.57
C ASN A 89 5.46 -1.91 1.78
N VAL A 90 5.40 -1.17 2.88
CA VAL A 90 4.66 -1.53 4.11
C VAL A 90 3.73 -0.38 4.53
N GLY A 91 2.48 -0.71 4.85
CA GLY A 91 1.48 0.28 5.26
C GLY A 91 1.79 0.95 6.61
N VAL A 92 1.59 2.26 6.68
CA VAL A 92 1.73 3.06 7.91
C VAL A 92 0.37 3.15 8.61
N LYS A 93 0.31 2.77 9.89
CA LYS A 93 -0.89 2.82 10.72
C LYS A 93 -0.88 4.08 11.59
N LYS A 94 -2.02 4.78 11.65
CA LYS A 94 -2.21 5.96 12.53
C LYS A 94 -2.51 5.59 13.99
N GLY A 95 -2.87 4.33 14.26
CA GLY A 95 -3.25 3.81 15.58
C GLY A 95 -4.74 3.99 15.92
N SER A 96 -5.33 3.07 16.67
CA SER A 96 -6.76 3.11 17.05
C SER A 96 -7.01 3.60 18.48
N GLU A 97 -5.99 3.63 19.35
CA GLU A 97 -6.08 4.21 20.71
C GLU A 97 -6.62 5.65 20.71
N ALA A 98 -6.31 6.42 19.66
CA ALA A 98 -6.78 7.80 19.50
C ALA A 98 -8.31 7.96 19.39
N ARG A 99 -9.07 6.87 19.20
CA ARG A 99 -10.53 6.94 19.03
C ARG A 99 -11.33 6.74 20.32
N LYS A 100 -10.75 6.22 21.40
CA LYS A 100 -11.49 5.91 22.63
C LYS A 100 -11.83 7.16 23.48
N GLY A 101 -11.33 8.35 23.12
CA GLY A 101 -11.61 9.62 23.79
C GLY A 101 -12.65 10.54 23.14
N LYS A 102 -13.28 10.17 22.01
CA LYS A 102 -14.28 11.01 21.30
C LYS A 102 -15.69 10.42 21.34
N GLY A 103 -16.14 9.98 22.52
CA GLY A 103 -17.55 9.77 22.79
C GLY A 103 -18.19 11.06 23.34
N ARG A 104 -19.13 11.65 22.57
CA ARG A 104 -20.03 12.76 22.95
C ARG A 104 -19.37 14.10 23.33
N ALA A 105 -18.90 14.84 22.32
CA ALA A 105 -18.91 16.30 22.40
C ALA A 105 -19.45 16.87 21.08
N LYS A 106 -20.36 17.81 21.25
CA LYS A 106 -21.20 18.49 20.27
C LYS A 106 -20.34 19.25 19.24
N LYS A 107 -20.72 19.12 17.96
CA LYS A 107 -20.53 20.02 16.80
C LYS A 107 -19.85 21.39 17.07
N GLU A 108 -18.65 21.63 16.51
CA GLU A 108 -18.23 22.79 15.66
C GLU A 108 -16.70 23.05 15.56
N SER A 109 -16.28 23.55 14.38
CA SER A 109 -14.95 24.10 13.96
C SER A 109 -13.77 23.09 13.84
N SER A 110 -13.36 22.67 12.64
CA SER A 110 -12.56 23.33 11.58
C SER A 110 -11.07 23.45 11.88
N SER A 111 -10.28 22.54 11.30
CA SER A 111 -8.89 22.76 10.86
C SER A 111 -8.50 21.56 10.00
N SER A 112 -8.75 21.68 8.70
CA SER A 112 -8.24 20.78 7.69
C SER A 112 -6.77 21.13 7.48
N GLU A 113 -5.85 20.21 7.76
CA GLU A 113 -4.49 20.31 7.21
C GLU A 113 -4.51 19.60 5.86
N GLU A 114 -4.32 20.41 4.82
CA GLU A 114 -4.22 20.02 3.41
C GLU A 114 -2.85 19.36 3.20
N ASP A 115 -2.83 18.09 2.83
CA ASP A 115 -1.66 17.42 2.25
C ASP A 115 -1.94 17.28 0.76
N ASP A 116 -1.45 18.28 0.00
CA ASP A 116 -1.48 18.34 -1.45
C ASP A 116 -0.51 17.28 -2.01
N SER A 117 -1.07 16.24 -2.61
CA SER A 117 -0.35 15.35 -3.50
C SER A 117 -1.02 15.42 -4.86
N SER A 118 -0.57 16.36 -5.69
CA SER A 118 -0.85 16.37 -7.11
C SER A 118 -0.11 15.21 -7.78
N ASP A 119 -0.82 14.14 -8.12
CA ASP A 119 -0.36 13.17 -9.13
C ASP A 119 -1.33 13.21 -10.31
N GLY A 120 -1.06 14.15 -11.21
CA GLY A 120 -1.75 14.32 -12.48
C GLY A 120 -0.96 13.66 -13.59
N SER A 121 -1.25 12.40 -13.88
CA SER A 121 -0.89 11.79 -15.16
C SER A 121 -2.10 11.88 -16.09
N GLU A 122 -2.06 12.86 -16.99
CA GLU A 122 -3.06 13.10 -18.04
C GLU A 122 -3.02 11.99 -19.10
N ASP A 123 -4.16 11.33 -19.29
CA ASP A 123 -4.42 10.34 -20.33
C ASP A 123 -4.87 11.09 -21.61
N GLU A 124 -3.90 11.51 -22.43
CA GLU A 124 -4.13 12.17 -23.73
C GLU A 124 -4.61 11.15 -24.78
N ARG A 125 -5.92 11.01 -24.92
CA ARG A 125 -6.55 10.44 -26.13
C ARG A 125 -7.07 11.54 -27.03
N ARG A 126 -6.26 11.97 -28.00
CA ARG A 126 -6.71 12.83 -29.11
C ARG A 126 -6.40 12.18 -30.46
N GLY A 127 -7.39 11.48 -30.99
CA GLY A 127 -7.41 11.04 -32.38
C GLY A 127 -7.76 12.20 -33.31
N SER A 128 -6.97 12.42 -34.36
CA SER A 128 -7.41 13.10 -35.56
C SER A 128 -6.78 12.42 -36.78
N ASN A 129 -7.63 11.75 -37.55
CA ASN A 129 -7.30 11.15 -38.84
C ASN A 129 -7.09 12.27 -39.87
N ILE A 130 -5.94 12.25 -40.55
CA ILE A 130 -5.71 12.98 -41.79
C ILE A 130 -5.70 11.97 -42.94
N THR A 131 -6.46 12.32 -43.99
CA THR A 131 -6.64 11.57 -45.22
C THR A 131 -5.50 11.83 -46.20
N MET A 132 -4.92 10.80 -46.81
CA MET A 132 -4.47 10.81 -48.21
C MET A 132 -4.61 9.41 -48.84
N ARG A 133 -5.15 9.44 -50.07
CA ARG A 133 -5.34 8.46 -51.18
C ARG A 133 -4.29 7.32 -51.28
N SER A 134 -4.47 6.17 -51.93
CA SER A 134 -5.38 5.54 -52.92
C SER A 134 -5.03 4.02 -52.93
N GLU A 135 -5.88 3.01 -53.20
CA GLU A 135 -6.41 2.48 -54.47
C GLU A 135 -7.29 1.25 -54.10
N SER A 136 -8.54 1.18 -54.55
CA SER A 136 -9.05 0.32 -55.63
C SER A 136 -9.76 -0.99 -55.21
N THR A 137 -11.04 -1.05 -55.61
CA THR A 137 -11.90 -2.21 -55.92
C THR A 137 -12.66 -2.95 -54.81
N GLY A 138 -13.96 -3.16 -55.05
CA GLY A 138 -14.79 -4.21 -54.42
C GLY A 138 -15.99 -3.72 -53.59
N ARG A 139 -16.99 -3.05 -54.21
CA ARG A 139 -18.33 -3.61 -54.52
C ARG A 139 -19.29 -3.88 -53.33
N LEU A 140 -20.48 -3.26 -53.47
CA LEU A 140 -21.83 -3.59 -52.99
C LEU A 140 -22.39 -2.88 -51.73
N SER A 141 -23.54 -2.24 -51.98
CA SER A 141 -24.46 -1.42 -51.18
C SER A 141 -25.70 -2.23 -50.73
N PRO A 142 -26.80 -1.62 -50.20
CA PRO A 142 -26.98 -0.77 -49.01
C PRO A 142 -28.17 -1.26 -48.12
N SER A 143 -28.50 -0.57 -47.00
CA SER A 143 -29.87 -0.06 -46.69
C SER A 143 -30.12 0.25 -45.20
N THR A 144 -30.46 1.53 -44.94
CA THR A 144 -31.50 2.13 -44.03
C THR A 144 -31.57 1.70 -42.54
N LYS A 145 -31.87 2.53 -41.53
CA LYS A 145 -32.79 3.69 -41.39
C LYS A 145 -32.34 4.66 -40.28
N PHE A 146 -32.69 5.93 -40.46
CA PHE A 146 -32.70 7.00 -39.46
C PHE A 146 -33.80 6.82 -38.40
N ALA A 147 -33.53 7.23 -37.16
CA ALA A 147 -34.55 7.72 -36.23
C ALA A 147 -33.97 8.80 -35.29
N LYS A 148 -34.55 10.01 -35.38
CA LYS A 148 -34.29 11.18 -34.52
C LYS A 148 -35.33 11.23 -33.40
N LYS A 149 -34.96 11.60 -32.16
CA LYS A 149 -35.75 12.32 -31.13
C LYS A 149 -35.04 12.21 -29.76
N LYS A 150 -35.11 13.15 -28.82
CA LYS A 150 -35.51 14.56 -28.76
C LYS A 150 -34.94 15.06 -27.43
N LEU A 151 -34.36 16.26 -27.43
CA LEU A 151 -33.83 16.94 -26.25
C LEU A 151 -34.98 17.45 -25.36
N LYS A 152 -34.98 17.15 -24.05
CA LYS A 152 -35.94 17.68 -23.07
C LYS A 152 -35.21 18.62 -22.10
N ARG A 153 -35.39 19.93 -22.31
CA ARG A 153 -34.84 21.02 -21.48
C ARG A 153 -35.54 21.04 -20.12
N ARG A 154 -34.75 21.14 -19.04
CA ARG A 154 -35.23 21.29 -17.66
C ARG A 154 -35.57 22.76 -17.38
N ARG A 155 -36.73 22.98 -16.75
CA ARG A 155 -37.22 24.28 -16.27
C ARG A 155 -36.44 24.70 -15.02
N ARG A 156 -36.19 26.01 -14.88
CA ARG A 156 -35.79 26.66 -13.62
C ARG A 156 -37.04 27.17 -12.91
N ASP A 157 -37.05 26.98 -11.61
CA ASP A 157 -38.03 27.49 -10.64
C ASP A 157 -37.82 28.99 -10.40
N SER A 158 -38.93 29.73 -10.28
CA SER A 158 -39.11 30.93 -9.45
C SER A 158 -40.60 31.14 -9.25
#